data_AF-A0A955QJ30-F1
#
_entry.id   AF-A0A955QJ30-F1
#
_cell.length_a   1.000
_cell.length_b   1.000
_cell.length_c   1.000
_cell.angle_alpha   90.00
_cell.angle_beta   90.00
_cell.angle_gamma   90.00
#
_symmetry.space_group_name_H-M   'P 1'
#
loop_
_entity.id
_entity.type
_entity.pdbx_description
1 polymer ?
#
loop_
_entity_poly.entity_id
_entity_poly.type
_entity_poly.pdbx_seq_one_letter_code
_entity_poly.pdbx_strand_id
1 'polypeptide(L)'
;MSIMRWVKSSMHLLPITIALCMFQPTQAATPTSDYVFGMSTALTGPASDLGENMKTGVLAGFDRANKQGGIRGKQLRLIILDDGYEPSRTTPNIRKLIEQDHVLGIIGNVGTPTAMAALPIIQEHQTLFFAPFTGAGILRKAPPDPTVINYRASYEEETAAMIDALITIGNIQPEQIAFFTQRDGYGDAGYTGGLMALKRHGLTQDQSILHVRYERNTLAVEDGLATLLLAPSLPKAVILVGTYAPCAKFIRLAREAGLETLFLNVSFVGSIPLASELGPKESRTIITQVVPHPLESSLPITQEFQADLHAYDPHRTPNFGSFEGYIATRILVQALLNANHPRTSQEVVSALEHLGTFDLGLEHPLRLNASHHQASHQVWATRLQNGHVIPFHWHELPELLKGS
;
A
#
# COMPACT_ATOMS: atom_id res chain seq x y z
N MET A 1 40.47 -11.09 104.30
CA MET A 1 39.65 -11.78 103.27
C MET A 1 38.20 -11.47 103.58
N SER A 2 37.35 -10.86 102.76
CA SER A 2 37.39 -10.54 101.34
C SER A 2 36.56 -9.25 101.13
N ILE A 3 37.03 -8.39 100.24
CA ILE A 3 36.41 -7.13 99.82
C ILE A 3 35.40 -7.46 98.72
N MET A 4 34.19 -6.88 98.73
CA MET A 4 33.42 -6.78 97.50
C MET A 4 32.68 -5.44 97.35
N ARG A 5 32.99 -4.82 96.22
CA ARG A 5 32.69 -3.47 95.75
C ARG A 5 31.27 -3.37 95.19
N TRP A 6 30.64 -2.24 95.44
CA TRP A 6 29.44 -1.77 94.75
C TRP A 6 29.80 -1.26 93.35
N VAL A 7 29.16 -1.81 92.32
CA VAL A 7 29.26 -1.33 90.92
C VAL A 7 28.08 -0.39 90.65
N LYS A 8 28.38 0.88 90.36
CA LYS A 8 27.44 1.84 89.78
C LYS A 8 27.36 1.59 88.27
N SER A 9 26.17 1.34 87.74
CA SER A 9 25.92 1.27 86.29
C SER A 9 25.31 2.59 85.84
N SER A 10 26.02 3.31 84.96
CA SER A 10 25.58 4.56 84.34
C SER A 10 24.92 4.24 83.00
N MET A 11 23.62 4.48 82.87
CA MET A 11 22.89 4.37 81.60
C MET A 11 23.08 5.64 80.77
N HIS A 12 23.74 5.51 79.62
CA HIS A 12 23.79 6.54 78.58
C HIS A 12 22.54 6.44 77.68
N LEU A 13 21.79 7.54 77.56
CA LEU A 13 20.68 7.70 76.61
C LEU A 13 21.24 8.12 75.25
N LEU A 14 21.04 7.29 74.22
CA LEU A 14 21.29 7.63 72.81
C LEU A 14 20.06 8.37 72.24
N PRO A 15 20.23 9.43 71.43
CA PRO A 15 19.11 10.08 70.75
C PRO A 15 18.67 9.25 69.53
N ILE A 16 17.36 8.97 69.44
CA ILE A 16 16.73 8.33 68.28
C ILE A 16 16.35 9.44 67.29
N THR A 17 17.06 9.52 66.16
CA THR A 17 16.72 10.40 65.04
C THR A 17 15.65 9.73 64.19
N ILE A 18 14.41 10.22 64.26
CA ILE A 18 13.31 9.77 63.40
C ILE A 18 13.51 10.39 62.02
N ALA A 19 13.95 9.60 61.04
CA ALA A 19 14.01 10.00 59.64
C ALA A 19 12.58 10.02 59.07
N LEU A 20 12.04 11.22 58.87
CA LEU A 20 10.74 11.45 58.24
C LEU A 20 10.89 11.19 56.73
N CYS A 21 10.56 9.98 56.27
CA CYS A 21 10.44 9.69 54.84
C CYS A 21 9.28 10.52 54.27
N MET A 22 9.59 11.63 53.59
CA MET A 22 8.62 12.34 52.78
C MET A 22 8.21 11.46 51.60
N PHE A 23 7.02 10.86 51.67
CA PHE A 23 6.34 10.30 50.51
C PHE A 23 6.00 11.46 49.57
N GLN A 24 6.80 11.67 48.53
CA GLN A 24 6.38 12.51 47.43
C GLN A 24 5.27 11.77 46.68
N PRO A 25 4.07 12.37 46.49
CA PRO A 25 3.06 11.75 45.65
C PRO A 25 3.64 11.58 44.24
N THR A 26 3.77 10.34 43.79
CA THR A 26 4.02 10.01 42.39
C THR A 26 2.89 10.63 41.59
N GLN A 27 3.20 11.71 40.88
CA GLN A 27 2.28 12.35 39.96
C GLN A 27 1.92 11.30 38.91
N ALA A 28 0.68 10.79 38.98
CA ALA A 28 0.16 9.89 37.97
C ALA A 28 0.35 10.57 36.60
N ALA A 29 1.11 9.92 35.72
CA ALA A 29 1.29 10.40 34.36
C ALA A 29 -0.10 10.58 33.74
N THR A 30 -0.45 11.81 33.38
CA THR A 30 -1.65 12.10 32.60
C THR A 30 -1.66 11.15 31.40
N PRO A 31 -2.76 10.41 31.12
CA PRO A 31 -2.82 9.56 29.94
C PRO A 31 -2.51 10.40 28.71
N THR A 32 -1.34 10.19 28.13
CA THR A 32 -0.93 10.92 26.94
C THR A 32 -1.71 10.37 25.77
N SER A 33 -2.48 11.21 25.06
CA SER A 33 -3.39 10.79 23.99
C SER A 33 -2.72 9.89 22.94
N ASP A 34 -3.43 8.84 22.52
CA ASP A 34 -3.04 7.91 21.44
C ASP A 34 -2.81 8.62 20.10
N TYR A 35 -2.03 7.99 19.22
CA TYR A 35 -1.88 8.40 17.83
C TYR A 35 -3.04 7.82 17.01
N VAL A 36 -3.96 8.68 16.57
CA VAL A 36 -5.15 8.26 15.83
C VAL A 36 -4.99 8.58 14.35
N PHE A 37 -5.16 7.59 13.49
CA PHE A 37 -5.17 7.73 12.04
C PHE A 37 -6.54 7.34 11.47
N GLY A 38 -6.86 7.84 10.27
CA GLY A 38 -8.08 7.52 9.54
C GLY A 38 -7.82 6.70 8.29
N MET A 39 -8.84 6.00 7.81
CA MET A 39 -8.86 5.31 6.52
C MET A 39 -10.27 5.36 5.93
N SER A 40 -10.41 5.87 4.71
CA SER A 40 -11.60 5.68 3.88
C SER A 40 -11.25 4.70 2.77
N THR A 41 -11.93 3.56 2.72
CA THR A 41 -11.52 2.47 1.81
C THR A 41 -12.70 1.60 1.39
N ALA A 42 -12.49 0.76 0.38
CA ALA A 42 -13.49 -0.15 -0.14
C ALA A 42 -13.63 -1.39 0.77
N LEU A 43 -14.63 -1.41 1.63
CA LEU A 43 -14.99 -2.58 2.45
C LEU A 43 -16.24 -3.30 1.94
N THR A 44 -16.98 -2.66 1.02
CA THR A 44 -18.11 -3.24 0.29
C THR A 44 -17.93 -3.08 -1.22
N GLY A 45 -18.78 -3.76 -1.99
CA GLY A 45 -18.78 -3.68 -3.46
C GLY A 45 -17.75 -4.62 -4.12
N PRO A 46 -17.65 -4.60 -5.45
CA PRO A 46 -16.88 -5.56 -6.24
C PRO A 46 -15.36 -5.36 -6.16
N ALA A 47 -14.89 -4.38 -5.38
CA ALA A 47 -13.48 -4.10 -5.12
C ALA A 47 -13.11 -4.27 -3.63
N SER A 48 -14.00 -4.85 -2.80
CA SER A 48 -13.83 -4.91 -1.33
C SER A 48 -12.52 -5.56 -0.88
N ASP A 49 -12.05 -6.60 -1.59
CA ASP A 49 -10.79 -7.27 -1.25
C ASP A 49 -9.58 -6.32 -1.25
N LEU A 50 -9.59 -5.25 -2.06
CA LEU A 50 -8.50 -4.28 -2.06
C LEU A 50 -8.42 -3.54 -0.72
N GLY A 51 -9.56 -3.03 -0.23
CA GLY A 51 -9.62 -2.32 1.04
C GLY A 51 -9.49 -3.24 2.24
N GLU A 52 -10.08 -4.43 2.20
CA GLU A 52 -9.92 -5.45 3.25
C GLU A 52 -8.45 -5.86 3.43
N ASN A 53 -7.73 -6.08 2.33
CA ASN A 53 -6.31 -6.43 2.38
C ASN A 53 -5.46 -5.27 2.92
N MET A 54 -5.63 -4.06 2.38
CA MET A 54 -4.88 -2.88 2.85
C MET A 54 -5.13 -2.60 4.34
N LYS A 55 -6.40 -2.65 4.77
CA LYS A 55 -6.82 -2.54 6.18
C LYS A 55 -6.12 -3.59 7.05
N THR A 56 -6.14 -4.85 6.62
CA THR A 56 -5.53 -5.96 7.37
C THR A 56 -4.04 -5.73 7.57
N GLY A 57 -3.33 -5.29 6.54
CA GLY A 57 -1.91 -4.94 6.61
C GLY A 57 -1.61 -3.84 7.62
N VAL A 58 -2.39 -2.75 7.56
CA VAL A 58 -2.24 -1.61 8.47
C VAL A 58 -2.51 -2.03 9.92
N LEU A 59 -3.57 -2.79 10.16
CA LEU A 59 -3.92 -3.24 11.51
C LEU A 59 -2.89 -4.23 12.08
N ALA A 60 -2.34 -5.14 11.27
CA ALA A 60 -1.28 -6.05 11.70
C ALA A 60 0.00 -5.29 12.13
N GLY A 61 0.38 -4.25 11.39
CA GLY A 61 1.54 -3.43 11.77
C GLY A 61 1.30 -2.53 12.98
N PHE A 62 0.08 -1.99 13.14
CA PHE A 62 -0.30 -1.28 14.37
C PHE A 62 -0.31 -2.20 15.58
N ASP A 63 -0.83 -3.43 15.44
CA ASP A 63 -0.82 -4.45 16.49
C ASP A 63 0.61 -4.81 16.90
N ARG A 64 1.52 -5.02 15.94
CA ARG A 64 2.96 -5.22 16.22
C ARG A 64 3.51 -4.08 17.09
N ALA A 65 3.34 -2.83 16.66
CA ALA A 65 3.88 -1.68 17.37
C ALA A 65 3.27 -1.53 18.78
N ASN A 66 1.96 -1.74 18.90
CA ASN A 66 1.24 -1.67 20.17
C ASN A 66 1.69 -2.74 21.17
N LYS A 67 1.88 -4.00 20.70
CA LYS A 67 2.45 -5.10 21.50
C LYS A 67 3.89 -4.84 21.95
N GLN A 68 4.64 -4.01 21.22
CA GLN A 68 5.99 -3.57 21.58
C GLN A 68 6.02 -2.34 22.51
N GLY A 69 4.88 -1.98 23.11
CA GLY A 69 4.77 -0.84 24.03
C GLY A 69 4.35 0.47 23.36
N GLY A 70 3.95 0.43 22.09
CA GLY A 70 3.49 1.58 21.32
C GLY A 70 4.61 2.58 21.01
N ILE A 71 4.21 3.79 20.61
CA ILE A 71 5.14 4.89 20.34
C ILE A 71 5.39 5.65 21.64
N ARG A 72 6.46 5.28 22.35
CA ARG A 72 6.81 5.85 23.67
C ARG A 72 5.64 5.76 24.67
N GLY A 73 5.01 4.59 24.74
CA GLY A 73 3.87 4.31 25.64
C GLY A 73 2.49 4.69 25.08
N LYS A 74 2.42 5.35 23.91
CA LYS A 74 1.14 5.70 23.25
C LYS A 74 0.74 4.65 22.22
N GLN A 75 -0.53 4.29 22.19
CA GLN A 75 -1.04 3.32 21.21
C GLN A 75 -1.30 3.99 19.85
N LEU A 76 -1.22 3.19 18.79
CA LEU A 76 -1.70 3.53 17.46
C LEU A 76 -3.13 3.02 17.30
N ARG A 77 -4.04 3.87 16.82
CA ARG A 77 -5.44 3.52 16.55
C ARG A 77 -5.82 3.93 15.13
N LEU A 78 -6.65 3.13 14.48
CA LEU A 78 -7.16 3.38 13.14
C LEU A 78 -8.69 3.49 13.17
N ILE A 79 -9.23 4.61 12.69
CA ILE A 79 -10.66 4.79 12.42
C ILE A 79 -10.91 4.49 10.95
N ILE A 80 -11.78 3.54 10.67
CA ILE A 80 -11.98 3.00 9.31
C ILE A 80 -13.42 3.26 8.89
N LEU A 81 -13.59 3.87 7.72
CA LEU A 81 -14.89 4.13 7.11
C LEU A 81 -14.95 3.48 5.73
N ASP A 82 -16.08 2.84 5.43
CA ASP A 82 -16.32 2.22 4.12
C ASP A 82 -16.79 3.27 3.11
N ASP A 83 -16.11 3.36 1.97
CA ASP A 83 -16.56 4.13 0.80
C ASP A 83 -16.95 3.27 -0.40
N GLY A 84 -16.78 1.94 -0.34
CA GLY A 84 -17.10 1.03 -1.43
C GLY A 84 -16.43 1.36 -2.76
N TYR A 85 -15.26 2.02 -2.73
CA TYR A 85 -14.55 2.52 -3.91
C TYR A 85 -15.31 3.63 -4.67
N GLU A 86 -16.22 4.35 -4.00
CA GLU A 86 -16.99 5.43 -4.60
C GLU A 86 -16.62 6.83 -4.06
N PRO A 87 -16.19 7.77 -4.93
CA PRO A 87 -15.83 9.13 -4.54
C PRO A 87 -16.91 9.89 -3.75
N SER A 88 -18.19 9.62 -4.07
CA SER A 88 -19.34 10.24 -3.39
C SER A 88 -19.43 9.88 -1.91
N ARG A 89 -18.89 8.72 -1.52
CA ARG A 89 -18.80 8.26 -0.13
C ARG A 89 -17.47 8.65 0.52
N THR A 90 -16.38 8.74 -0.27
CA THR A 90 -15.07 9.17 0.24
C THR A 90 -15.10 10.60 0.77
N THR A 91 -15.69 11.56 0.05
CA THR A 91 -15.77 12.97 0.48
C THR A 91 -16.31 13.16 1.91
N PRO A 92 -17.51 12.66 2.26
CA PRO A 92 -18.03 12.78 3.63
C PRO A 92 -17.21 11.97 4.65
N ASN A 93 -16.64 10.82 4.28
CA ASN A 93 -15.76 10.06 5.17
C ASN A 93 -14.51 10.86 5.54
N ILE A 94 -13.85 11.49 4.57
CA ILE A 94 -12.66 12.31 4.80
C ILE A 94 -12.98 13.52 5.69
N ARG A 95 -14.07 14.24 5.42
CA ARG A 95 -14.50 15.34 6.29
C ARG A 95 -14.76 14.86 7.71
N LYS A 96 -15.47 13.74 7.88
CA LYS A 96 -15.71 13.17 9.21
C LYS A 96 -14.39 12.84 9.94
N LEU A 97 -13.47 12.14 9.28
CA LEU A 97 -12.19 11.73 9.89
C LEU A 97 -11.36 12.95 10.34
N ILE A 98 -11.34 14.02 9.54
CA ILE A 98 -10.53 15.22 9.81
C ILE A 98 -11.24 16.16 10.80
N GLU A 99 -12.49 16.51 10.51
CA GLU A 99 -13.23 17.57 11.20
C GLU A 99 -13.87 17.10 12.51
N GLN A 100 -14.26 15.82 12.62
CA GLN A 100 -14.94 15.28 13.80
C GLN A 100 -14.05 14.36 14.61
N ASP A 101 -13.34 13.44 13.94
CA ASP A 101 -12.51 12.45 14.64
C ASP A 101 -11.08 12.95 14.90
N HIS A 102 -10.70 14.10 14.31
CA HIS A 102 -9.42 14.78 14.51
C HIS A 102 -8.20 13.86 14.35
N VAL A 103 -8.22 13.04 13.31
CA VAL A 103 -7.10 12.12 13.02
C VAL A 103 -5.82 12.89 12.64
N LEU A 104 -4.66 12.35 12.99
CA LEU A 104 -3.35 12.89 12.65
C LEU A 104 -2.99 12.73 11.17
N GLY A 105 -3.67 11.83 10.48
CA GLY A 105 -3.46 11.57 9.08
C GLY A 105 -4.37 10.47 8.57
N ILE A 106 -4.48 10.40 7.26
CA ILE A 106 -5.20 9.37 6.52
C ILE A 106 -4.16 8.41 5.95
N ILE A 107 -4.30 7.11 6.22
CA ILE A 107 -3.37 6.06 5.79
C ILE A 107 -4.07 5.02 4.92
N GLY A 108 -3.47 4.66 3.79
CA GLY A 108 -3.87 3.46 3.04
C GLY A 108 -5.21 3.54 2.33
N ASN A 109 -5.73 4.74 2.04
CA ASN A 109 -6.94 4.87 1.24
C ASN A 109 -6.79 4.20 -0.13
N VAL A 110 -7.78 3.42 -0.53
CA VAL A 110 -7.76 2.67 -1.78
C VAL A 110 -8.39 3.50 -2.90
N GLY A 111 -7.63 3.66 -3.99
CA GLY A 111 -8.17 4.10 -5.27
C GLY A 111 -7.76 5.49 -5.76
N THR A 112 -7.64 5.62 -7.08
CA THR A 112 -7.40 6.91 -7.74
C THR A 112 -8.61 7.86 -7.69
N PRO A 113 -9.83 7.48 -8.12
CA PRO A 113 -10.96 8.41 -8.13
C PRO A 113 -11.36 8.85 -6.71
N THR A 114 -11.22 7.96 -5.72
CA THR A 114 -11.42 8.26 -4.29
C THR A 114 -10.33 9.19 -3.76
N ALA A 115 -9.05 8.98 -4.10
CA ALA A 115 -7.97 9.91 -3.78
C ALA A 115 -8.16 11.29 -4.43
N MET A 116 -8.65 11.36 -5.66
CA MET A 116 -8.97 12.63 -6.33
C MET A 116 -10.06 13.42 -5.58
N ALA A 117 -11.04 12.73 -5.00
CA ALA A 117 -12.08 13.36 -4.18
C ALA A 117 -11.58 13.75 -2.77
N ALA A 118 -10.66 12.96 -2.19
CA ALA A 118 -10.07 13.25 -0.89
C ALA A 118 -9.10 14.44 -0.93
N LEU A 119 -8.31 14.57 -2.00
CA LEU A 119 -7.16 15.46 -2.08
C LEU A 119 -7.49 16.95 -1.80
N PRO A 120 -8.58 17.54 -2.34
CA PRO A 120 -8.93 18.93 -2.01
C PRO A 120 -9.15 19.16 -0.52
N ILE A 121 -9.78 18.22 0.19
CA ILE A 121 -10.06 18.32 1.63
C ILE A 121 -8.77 18.12 2.42
N ILE A 122 -7.95 17.15 2.03
CA ILE A 122 -6.61 16.92 2.61
C ILE A 122 -5.77 18.20 2.55
N GLN A 123 -5.74 18.87 1.40
CA GLN A 123 -5.00 20.10 1.19
C GLN A 123 -5.61 21.28 1.97
N GLU A 124 -6.94 21.42 1.98
CA GLU A 124 -7.66 22.44 2.75
C GLU A 124 -7.29 22.39 4.24
N HIS A 125 -7.24 21.18 4.81
CA HIS A 125 -6.97 20.95 6.22
C HIS A 125 -5.50 20.67 6.55
N GLN A 126 -4.61 20.67 5.54
CA GLN A 126 -3.20 20.33 5.69
C GLN A 126 -2.98 19.00 6.44
N THR A 127 -3.84 18.02 6.18
CA THR A 127 -3.81 16.71 6.85
C THR A 127 -2.88 15.77 6.11
N LEU A 128 -2.10 14.94 6.82
CA LEU A 128 -1.24 13.93 6.18
C LEU A 128 -2.10 12.95 5.37
N PHE A 129 -1.77 12.74 4.11
CA PHE A 129 -2.30 11.68 3.24
C PHE A 129 -1.17 10.72 2.88
N PHE A 130 -1.11 9.62 3.63
CA PHE A 130 0.04 8.73 3.64
C PHE A 130 -0.25 7.37 3.03
N ALA A 131 0.67 6.92 2.18
CA ALA A 131 0.65 5.64 1.49
C ALA A 131 -0.74 5.25 0.93
N PRO A 132 -1.42 6.14 0.17
CA PRO A 132 -2.65 5.74 -0.51
C PRO A 132 -2.35 4.61 -1.48
N PHE A 133 -3.21 3.60 -1.51
CA PHE A 133 -3.08 2.43 -2.38
C PHE A 133 -3.50 2.81 -3.80
N THR A 134 -2.64 3.58 -4.48
CA THR A 134 -2.80 4.03 -5.88
C THR A 134 -1.47 4.54 -6.45
N GLY A 135 -1.18 4.11 -7.67
CA GLY A 135 -0.01 4.54 -8.45
C GLY A 135 -0.20 5.84 -9.25
N ALA A 136 -1.32 6.54 -9.08
CA ALA A 136 -1.67 7.68 -9.93
C ALA A 136 -0.70 8.87 -9.82
N GLY A 137 -0.43 9.51 -10.95
CA GLY A 137 0.46 10.67 -11.05
C GLY A 137 -0.06 11.93 -10.33
N ILE A 138 -1.37 12.05 -10.09
CA ILE A 138 -1.94 13.20 -9.36
C ILE A 138 -1.39 13.33 -7.93
N LEU A 139 -0.90 12.23 -7.35
CA LEU A 139 -0.32 12.15 -6.01
C LEU A 139 1.22 12.23 -6.02
N ARG A 140 1.83 12.48 -7.19
CA ARG A 140 3.28 12.42 -7.44
C ARG A 140 3.76 13.65 -8.20
N LYS A 141 3.22 14.81 -7.85
CA LYS A 141 3.59 16.09 -8.47
C LYS A 141 5.08 16.38 -8.24
N ALA A 142 5.66 17.16 -9.16
CA ALA A 142 6.99 17.73 -9.01
C ALA A 142 6.88 19.27 -9.11
N PRO A 143 7.15 20.03 -8.02
CA PRO A 143 7.51 19.56 -6.67
C PRO A 143 6.37 18.78 -5.98
N PRO A 144 6.68 17.91 -5.00
CA PRO A 144 5.67 17.14 -4.26
C PRO A 144 4.66 18.01 -3.51
N ASP A 145 3.45 17.46 -3.33
CA ASP A 145 2.48 18.07 -2.43
C ASP A 145 2.91 17.83 -0.97
N PRO A 146 3.04 18.87 -0.12
CA PRO A 146 3.53 18.73 1.25
C PRO A 146 2.79 17.69 2.10
N THR A 147 1.52 17.43 1.79
CA THR A 147 0.66 16.53 2.56
C THR A 147 0.60 15.11 2.03
N VAL A 148 1.11 14.85 0.82
CA VAL A 148 0.94 13.56 0.14
C VAL A 148 2.26 12.81 0.10
N ILE A 149 2.38 11.76 0.92
CA ILE A 149 3.59 10.92 0.99
C ILE A 149 3.24 9.50 0.60
N ASN A 150 3.93 8.96 -0.41
CA ASN A 150 3.66 7.65 -0.99
C ASN A 150 4.71 6.62 -0.58
N TYR A 151 4.30 5.36 -0.39
CA TYR A 151 5.22 4.24 -0.34
C TYR A 151 5.57 3.74 -1.76
N ARG A 152 4.54 3.30 -2.49
CA ARG A 152 4.64 2.48 -3.71
C ARG A 152 5.12 3.21 -4.96
N ALA A 153 5.61 2.43 -5.92
CA ALA A 153 5.80 2.86 -7.30
C ALA A 153 4.48 3.28 -7.98
N SER A 154 4.62 4.09 -9.02
CA SER A 154 3.54 4.69 -9.82
C SER A 154 3.05 3.76 -10.93
N TYR A 155 1.85 4.05 -11.46
CA TYR A 155 1.36 3.37 -12.66
C TYR A 155 2.19 3.69 -13.89
N GLU A 156 2.82 4.87 -13.95
CA GLU A 156 3.76 5.21 -15.00
C GLU A 156 4.98 4.27 -14.98
N GLU A 157 5.54 4.01 -13.80
CA GLU A 157 6.66 3.07 -13.63
C GLU A 157 6.27 1.63 -13.94
N GLU A 158 5.09 1.19 -13.48
CA GLU A 158 4.59 -0.16 -13.76
C GLU A 158 4.34 -0.37 -15.25
N THR A 159 3.65 0.56 -15.91
CA THR A 159 3.36 0.46 -17.36
C THR A 159 4.62 0.62 -18.20
N ALA A 160 5.57 1.46 -17.78
CA ALA A 160 6.89 1.52 -18.41
C ALA A 160 7.61 0.17 -18.36
N ALA A 161 7.68 -0.47 -17.18
CA ALA A 161 8.31 -1.78 -17.04
C ALA A 161 7.67 -2.84 -17.96
N MET A 162 6.34 -2.86 -18.06
CA MET A 162 5.63 -3.75 -18.98
C MET A 162 5.98 -3.47 -20.44
N ILE A 163 5.87 -2.22 -20.89
CA ILE A 163 6.05 -1.84 -22.29
C ILE A 163 7.50 -2.02 -22.72
N ASP A 164 8.44 -1.60 -21.88
CA ASP A 164 9.87 -1.79 -22.12
C ASP A 164 10.16 -3.29 -22.32
N ALA A 165 9.62 -4.17 -21.47
CA ALA A 165 9.81 -5.61 -21.61
C ALA A 165 9.12 -6.19 -22.86
N LEU A 166 7.86 -5.82 -23.13
CA LEU A 166 7.11 -6.29 -24.30
C LEU A 166 7.83 -5.96 -25.62
N ILE A 167 8.38 -4.75 -25.72
CA ILE A 167 9.05 -4.28 -26.94
C ILE A 167 10.47 -4.84 -27.03
N THR A 168 11.30 -4.64 -26.00
CA THR A 168 12.73 -4.95 -26.08
C THR A 168 13.04 -6.43 -25.92
N ILE A 169 12.24 -7.17 -25.14
CA ILE A 169 12.45 -8.59 -24.87
C ILE A 169 11.43 -9.44 -25.64
N GLY A 170 10.16 -9.03 -25.64
CA GLY A 170 9.08 -9.73 -26.32
C GLY A 170 9.02 -9.52 -27.83
N ASN A 171 9.78 -8.54 -28.37
CA ASN A 171 9.76 -8.15 -29.78
C ASN A 171 8.34 -7.85 -30.30
N ILE A 172 7.49 -7.29 -29.43
CA ILE A 172 6.13 -6.84 -29.74
C ILE A 172 6.22 -5.39 -30.21
N GLN A 173 5.61 -5.07 -31.36
CA GLN A 173 5.58 -3.69 -31.84
C GLN A 173 4.61 -2.84 -31.00
N PRO A 174 4.83 -1.51 -30.85
CA PRO A 174 3.94 -0.64 -30.09
C PRO A 174 2.44 -0.81 -30.43
N GLU A 175 2.11 -0.91 -31.72
CA GLU A 175 0.73 -1.03 -32.23
C GLU A 175 0.09 -2.40 -31.94
N GLN A 176 0.89 -3.38 -31.50
CA GLN A 176 0.41 -4.72 -31.10
C GLN A 176 0.07 -4.78 -29.60
N ILE A 177 0.18 -3.66 -28.90
CA ILE A 177 -0.17 -3.50 -27.48
C ILE A 177 -1.46 -2.69 -27.40
N ALA A 178 -2.47 -3.24 -26.74
CA ALA A 178 -3.73 -2.58 -26.47
C ALA A 178 -3.94 -2.33 -24.97
N PHE A 179 -4.94 -1.54 -24.62
CA PHE A 179 -5.31 -1.25 -23.24
C PHE A 179 -6.77 -1.59 -22.97
N PHE A 180 -7.03 -2.22 -21.83
CA PHE A 180 -8.35 -2.38 -21.26
C PHE A 180 -8.39 -1.66 -19.91
N THR A 181 -9.12 -0.54 -19.81
CA THR A 181 -9.06 0.30 -18.61
C THR A 181 -10.42 0.68 -18.04
N GLN A 182 -10.45 0.88 -16.72
CA GLN A 182 -11.61 1.47 -16.05
C GLN A 182 -11.92 2.86 -16.61
N ARG A 183 -13.20 3.19 -16.75
CA ARG A 183 -13.67 4.47 -17.32
C ARG A 183 -13.66 5.60 -16.28
N ASP A 184 -12.48 5.92 -15.75
CA ASP A 184 -12.27 7.05 -14.85
C ASP A 184 -10.77 7.43 -14.74
N GLY A 185 -10.45 8.28 -13.77
CA GLY A 185 -9.10 8.75 -13.50
C GLY A 185 -8.08 7.64 -13.18
N TYR A 186 -8.49 6.45 -12.71
CA TYR A 186 -7.58 5.32 -12.53
C TYR A 186 -7.15 4.77 -13.90
N GLY A 187 -8.13 4.44 -14.75
CA GLY A 187 -7.84 3.92 -16.08
C GLY A 187 -7.11 4.93 -16.97
N ASP A 188 -7.42 6.22 -16.83
CA ASP A 188 -6.73 7.31 -17.54
C ASP A 188 -5.26 7.44 -17.09
N ALA A 189 -4.97 7.31 -15.79
CA ALA A 189 -3.61 7.40 -15.27
C ALA A 189 -2.71 6.27 -15.80
N GLY A 190 -3.21 5.02 -15.80
CA GLY A 190 -2.46 3.90 -16.36
C GLY A 190 -2.31 3.98 -17.88
N TYR A 191 -3.37 4.38 -18.60
CA TYR A 191 -3.29 4.57 -20.05
C TYR A 191 -2.29 5.67 -20.44
N THR A 192 -2.30 6.80 -19.74
CA THR A 192 -1.37 7.92 -19.99
C THR A 192 0.08 7.51 -19.73
N GLY A 193 0.36 6.82 -18.61
CA GLY A 193 1.70 6.29 -18.33
C GLY A 193 2.17 5.31 -19.41
N GLY A 194 1.26 4.45 -19.87
CA GLY A 194 1.53 3.53 -20.97
C GLY A 194 1.84 4.24 -22.29
N LEU A 195 1.06 5.24 -22.69
CA LEU A 195 1.35 6.05 -23.88
C LEU A 195 2.70 6.76 -23.79
N MET A 196 3.07 7.27 -22.62
CA MET A 196 4.39 7.89 -22.40
C MET A 196 5.53 6.89 -22.61
N ALA A 197 5.38 5.65 -22.15
CA ALA A 197 6.34 4.59 -22.39
C ALA A 197 6.39 4.17 -23.88
N LEU A 198 5.24 4.01 -24.54
CA LEU A 198 5.20 3.68 -25.97
C LEU A 198 5.85 4.76 -26.84
N LYS A 199 5.68 6.05 -26.50
CA LYS A 199 6.34 7.16 -27.19
C LYS A 199 7.86 7.10 -27.09
N ARG A 200 8.40 6.63 -25.97
CA ARG A 200 9.86 6.39 -25.83
C ARG A 200 10.36 5.30 -26.78
N HIS A 201 9.48 4.39 -27.22
CA HIS A 201 9.76 3.34 -28.21
C HIS A 201 9.28 3.69 -29.63
N GLY A 202 9.07 4.98 -29.92
CA GLY A 202 8.82 5.44 -31.29
C GLY A 202 7.35 5.50 -31.72
N LEU A 203 6.39 5.30 -30.81
CA LEU A 203 4.98 5.59 -31.11
C LEU A 203 4.81 7.08 -31.45
N THR A 204 4.22 7.37 -32.61
CA THR A 204 4.01 8.75 -33.09
C THR A 204 2.55 9.19 -33.09
N GLN A 205 1.60 8.25 -32.98
CA GLN A 205 0.17 8.49 -33.10
C GLN A 205 -0.59 7.77 -31.99
N ASP A 206 -1.03 8.47 -30.95
CA ASP A 206 -1.72 7.87 -29.81
C ASP A 206 -2.99 7.10 -30.22
N GLN A 207 -3.67 7.55 -31.28
CA GLN A 207 -4.87 6.92 -31.82
C GLN A 207 -4.64 5.56 -32.49
N SER A 208 -3.38 5.16 -32.76
CA SER A 208 -3.10 3.82 -33.27
C SER A 208 -3.18 2.76 -32.17
N ILE A 209 -3.15 3.17 -30.91
CA ILE A 209 -3.26 2.28 -29.77
C ILE A 209 -4.72 2.01 -29.47
N LEU A 210 -5.09 0.74 -29.57
CA LEU A 210 -6.43 0.29 -29.24
C LEU A 210 -6.68 0.44 -27.73
N HIS A 211 -7.65 1.27 -27.37
CA HIS A 211 -8.03 1.54 -25.99
C HIS A 211 -9.52 1.22 -25.77
N VAL A 212 -9.78 0.15 -25.04
CA VAL A 212 -11.12 -0.31 -24.68
C VAL A 212 -11.38 -0.10 -23.18
N ARG A 213 -12.64 0.10 -22.79
CA ARG A 213 -12.98 0.55 -21.43
C ARG A 213 -14.18 -0.16 -20.83
N TYR A 214 -14.27 -0.17 -19.50
CA TYR A 214 -15.43 -0.66 -18.73
C TYR A 214 -15.80 0.33 -17.61
N GLU A 215 -17.06 0.31 -17.14
CA GLU A 215 -17.52 1.22 -16.09
C GLU A 215 -17.09 0.77 -14.69
N ARG A 216 -16.60 1.69 -13.84
CA ARG A 216 -16.14 1.39 -12.47
C ARG A 216 -17.24 0.66 -11.69
N ASN A 217 -16.83 -0.30 -10.85
CA ASN A 217 -17.73 -1.08 -9.99
C ASN A 217 -18.83 -1.86 -10.76
N THR A 218 -18.63 -2.10 -12.06
CA THR A 218 -19.49 -2.97 -12.87
C THR A 218 -18.70 -4.15 -13.44
N LEU A 219 -19.43 -5.12 -13.97
CA LEU A 219 -18.88 -6.19 -14.79
C LEU A 219 -19.17 -5.99 -16.29
N ALA A 220 -19.55 -4.79 -16.71
CA ALA A 220 -19.91 -4.49 -18.10
C ALA A 220 -18.65 -4.34 -18.97
N VAL A 221 -18.10 -5.47 -19.42
CA VAL A 221 -16.83 -5.56 -20.15
C VAL A 221 -17.02 -5.96 -21.62
N GLU A 222 -18.22 -6.40 -21.97
CA GLU A 222 -18.59 -6.97 -23.27
C GLU A 222 -18.38 -5.99 -24.42
N ASP A 223 -18.76 -4.72 -24.26
CA ASP A 223 -18.55 -3.70 -25.30
C ASP A 223 -17.06 -3.48 -25.57
N GLY A 224 -16.25 -3.48 -24.50
CA GLY A 224 -14.80 -3.37 -24.60
C GLY A 224 -14.18 -4.59 -25.30
N LEU A 225 -14.66 -5.79 -24.97
CA LEU A 225 -14.22 -7.02 -25.62
C LEU A 225 -14.63 -7.07 -27.10
N ALA A 226 -15.88 -6.74 -27.42
CA ALA A 226 -16.37 -6.71 -28.79
C ALA A 226 -15.55 -5.74 -29.65
N THR A 227 -15.23 -4.56 -29.11
CA THR A 227 -14.35 -3.59 -29.78
C THR A 227 -12.96 -4.18 -30.04
N LEU A 228 -12.41 -4.95 -29.08
CA LEU A 228 -11.12 -5.61 -29.25
C LEU A 228 -11.14 -6.71 -30.31
N LEU A 229 -12.20 -7.52 -30.35
CA LEU A 229 -12.37 -8.60 -31.32
C LEU A 229 -12.60 -8.10 -32.76
N LEU A 230 -13.18 -6.91 -32.90
CA LEU A 230 -13.45 -6.27 -34.19
C LEU A 230 -12.28 -5.40 -34.69
N ALA A 231 -11.17 -5.31 -33.94
CA ALA A 231 -10.01 -4.54 -34.37
C ALA A 231 -9.40 -5.11 -35.66
N PRO A 232 -8.83 -4.27 -36.55
CA PRO A 232 -8.22 -4.73 -37.81
C PRO A 232 -7.11 -5.77 -37.62
N SER A 233 -6.44 -5.73 -36.48
CA SER A 233 -5.45 -6.71 -36.06
C SER A 233 -5.59 -6.98 -34.56
N LEU A 234 -5.63 -8.25 -34.18
CA LEU A 234 -5.71 -8.63 -32.76
C LEU A 234 -4.41 -8.25 -32.05
N PRO A 235 -4.48 -7.65 -30.85
CA PRO A 235 -3.30 -7.31 -30.08
C PRO A 235 -2.61 -8.58 -29.55
N LYS A 236 -1.27 -8.55 -29.55
CA LYS A 236 -0.45 -9.61 -28.93
C LYS A 236 -0.42 -9.49 -27.42
N ALA A 237 -0.53 -8.26 -26.91
CA ALA A 237 -0.58 -7.97 -25.49
C ALA A 237 -1.67 -6.94 -25.18
N VAL A 238 -2.35 -7.12 -24.05
CA VAL A 238 -3.29 -6.13 -23.52
C VAL A 238 -2.86 -5.78 -22.10
N ILE A 239 -2.67 -4.49 -21.84
CA ILE A 239 -2.42 -3.95 -20.50
C ILE A 239 -3.76 -3.61 -19.85
N LEU A 240 -4.04 -4.21 -18.70
CA LEU A 240 -5.26 -4.05 -17.93
C LEU A 240 -5.02 -3.08 -16.77
N VAL A 241 -5.84 -2.03 -16.73
CA VAL A 241 -5.88 -1.02 -15.67
C VAL A 241 -7.28 -1.03 -15.08
N GLY A 242 -7.56 -2.04 -14.27
CA GLY A 242 -8.86 -2.34 -13.70
C GLY A 242 -8.77 -3.15 -12.41
N THR A 243 -9.92 -3.46 -11.81
CA THR A 243 -10.01 -4.30 -10.60
C THR A 243 -10.21 -5.78 -10.96
N TYR A 244 -9.92 -6.69 -10.02
CA TYR A 244 -9.89 -8.13 -10.24
C TYR A 244 -11.14 -8.70 -10.93
N ALA A 245 -12.35 -8.34 -10.50
CA ALA A 245 -13.58 -8.92 -11.01
C ALA A 245 -13.85 -8.59 -12.51
N PRO A 246 -13.84 -7.32 -12.96
CA PRO A 246 -13.98 -7.00 -14.38
C PRO A 246 -12.79 -7.49 -15.21
N CYS A 247 -11.55 -7.41 -14.70
CA CYS A 247 -10.39 -7.96 -15.41
C CYS A 247 -10.51 -9.48 -15.62
N ALA A 248 -10.92 -10.23 -14.59
CA ALA A 248 -11.12 -11.68 -14.69
C ALA A 248 -12.22 -12.03 -15.70
N LYS A 249 -13.35 -11.31 -15.68
CA LYS A 249 -14.43 -11.50 -16.65
C LYS A 249 -13.95 -11.22 -18.08
N PHE A 250 -13.23 -10.12 -18.29
CA PHE A 250 -12.69 -9.77 -19.61
C PHE A 250 -11.74 -10.84 -20.14
N ILE A 251 -10.80 -11.30 -19.30
CA ILE A 251 -9.84 -12.36 -19.64
C ILE A 251 -10.57 -13.67 -19.97
N ARG A 252 -11.53 -14.12 -19.14
CA ARG A 252 -12.28 -15.35 -19.43
C ARG A 252 -13.01 -15.28 -20.77
N LEU A 253 -13.75 -14.20 -21.01
CA LEU A 253 -14.51 -14.04 -22.25
C LEU A 253 -13.58 -13.95 -23.47
N ALA A 254 -12.41 -13.32 -23.33
CA ALA A 254 -11.41 -13.30 -24.39
C ALA A 254 -10.86 -14.72 -24.69
N ARG A 255 -10.57 -15.53 -23.65
CA ARG A 255 -10.16 -16.92 -23.82
C ARG A 255 -11.26 -17.78 -24.44
N GLU A 256 -12.51 -17.59 -24.04
CA GLU A 256 -13.69 -18.25 -24.64
C GLU A 256 -13.86 -17.88 -26.12
N ALA A 257 -13.48 -16.66 -26.50
CA ALA A 257 -13.43 -16.20 -27.89
C ALA A 257 -12.17 -16.67 -28.65
N GLY A 258 -11.30 -17.47 -28.03
CA GLY A 258 -10.11 -18.06 -28.67
C GLY A 258 -8.89 -17.15 -28.73
N LEU A 259 -8.81 -16.10 -27.91
CA LEU A 259 -7.64 -15.22 -27.89
C LEU A 259 -6.49 -15.80 -27.07
N GLU A 260 -5.32 -15.90 -27.69
CA GLU A 260 -4.05 -16.29 -27.06
C GLU A 260 -3.23 -15.08 -26.55
N THR A 261 -3.85 -13.91 -26.52
CA THR A 261 -3.25 -12.63 -26.09
C THR A 261 -2.63 -12.73 -24.70
N LEU A 262 -1.44 -12.13 -24.53
CA LEU A 262 -0.82 -11.96 -23.23
C LEU A 262 -1.52 -10.82 -22.46
N PHE A 263 -1.99 -11.09 -21.25
CA PHE A 263 -2.59 -10.08 -20.39
C PHE A 263 -1.60 -9.61 -19.34
N LEU A 264 -1.49 -8.30 -19.14
CA LEU A 264 -0.62 -7.70 -18.12
C LEU A 264 -1.44 -6.75 -17.26
N ASN A 265 -1.51 -6.98 -15.95
CA ASN A 265 -2.26 -6.13 -15.04
C ASN A 265 -1.31 -5.28 -14.20
N VAL A 266 -1.69 -4.03 -13.93
CA VAL A 266 -1.03 -3.25 -12.88
C VAL A 266 -1.42 -3.77 -11.49
N SER A 267 -0.58 -3.51 -10.49
CA SER A 267 -0.71 -4.02 -9.11
C SER A 267 -2.05 -3.75 -8.43
N PHE A 268 -2.72 -2.65 -8.78
CA PHE A 268 -4.01 -2.29 -8.18
C PHE A 268 -5.12 -3.31 -8.49
N VAL A 269 -4.95 -4.19 -9.48
CA VAL A 269 -5.93 -5.23 -9.81
C VAL A 269 -6.29 -6.12 -8.61
N GLY A 270 -5.35 -6.36 -7.69
CA GLY A 270 -5.49 -7.35 -6.63
C GLY A 270 -5.20 -8.76 -7.15
N SER A 271 -3.93 -9.15 -7.13
CA SER A 271 -3.46 -10.35 -7.84
C SER A 271 -3.99 -11.67 -7.26
N ILE A 272 -4.17 -11.76 -5.94
CA ILE A 272 -4.73 -12.96 -5.31
C ILE A 272 -6.24 -13.12 -5.63
N PRO A 273 -7.10 -12.09 -5.45
CA PRO A 273 -8.48 -12.14 -5.95
C PRO A 273 -8.58 -12.44 -7.45
N LEU A 274 -7.72 -11.81 -8.28
CA LEU A 274 -7.67 -12.07 -9.72
C LEU A 274 -7.36 -13.54 -10.03
N ALA A 275 -6.36 -14.12 -9.36
CA ALA A 275 -6.01 -15.54 -9.51
C ALA A 275 -7.17 -16.46 -9.11
N SER A 276 -7.90 -16.14 -8.02
CA SER A 276 -9.07 -16.89 -7.58
C SER A 276 -10.21 -16.88 -8.61
N GLU A 277 -10.45 -15.74 -9.26
CA GLU A 277 -11.52 -15.58 -10.26
C GLU A 277 -11.21 -16.27 -11.60
N LEU A 278 -9.93 -16.34 -11.97
CA LEU A 278 -9.47 -16.97 -13.22
C LEU A 278 -9.25 -18.47 -13.09
N GLY A 279 -8.92 -18.92 -11.88
CA GLY A 279 -8.68 -20.33 -11.59
C GLY A 279 -7.41 -20.88 -12.26
N PRO A 280 -7.18 -22.20 -12.16
CA PRO A 280 -5.88 -22.80 -12.45
C PRO A 280 -5.52 -22.88 -13.94
N LYS A 281 -6.48 -22.63 -14.84
CA LYS A 281 -6.26 -22.74 -16.30
C LYS A 281 -5.56 -21.53 -16.89
N GLU A 282 -5.65 -20.36 -16.24
CA GLU A 282 -5.00 -19.16 -16.76
C GLU A 282 -3.50 -19.19 -16.45
N SER A 283 -2.69 -19.05 -17.50
CA SER A 283 -1.23 -19.11 -17.43
C SER A 283 -0.52 -17.99 -18.20
N ARG A 284 -1.29 -17.15 -18.92
CA ARG A 284 -0.82 -16.07 -19.81
C ARG A 284 -1.21 -14.70 -19.27
N THR A 285 -1.10 -14.55 -17.95
CA THR A 285 -1.39 -13.31 -17.24
C THR A 285 -0.21 -12.93 -16.34
N ILE A 286 0.38 -11.78 -16.61
CA ILE A 286 1.41 -11.13 -15.79
C ILE A 286 0.75 -10.05 -14.93
N ILE A 287 1.25 -9.85 -13.72
CA ILE A 287 0.85 -8.75 -12.85
C ILE A 287 2.11 -8.06 -12.32
N THR A 288 2.23 -6.75 -12.51
CA THR A 288 3.26 -5.97 -11.80
C THR A 288 2.84 -5.76 -10.36
N GLN A 289 3.82 -5.70 -9.47
CA GLN A 289 3.67 -5.54 -8.03
C GLN A 289 4.53 -4.38 -7.57
N VAL A 290 4.11 -3.75 -6.48
CA VAL A 290 4.84 -2.64 -5.84
C VAL A 290 5.42 -3.02 -4.47
N VAL A 291 5.39 -4.32 -4.19
CA VAL A 291 6.03 -5.00 -3.05
C VAL A 291 6.68 -6.29 -3.58
N PRO A 292 7.73 -6.81 -2.94
CA PRO A 292 8.24 -8.13 -3.26
C PRO A 292 7.19 -9.20 -2.92
N HIS A 293 7.43 -10.44 -3.37
CA HIS A 293 6.48 -11.52 -3.10
C HIS A 293 6.28 -11.71 -1.57
N PRO A 294 5.04 -11.70 -1.04
CA PRO A 294 4.81 -11.73 0.41
C PRO A 294 5.33 -12.99 1.13
N LEU A 295 5.57 -14.06 0.37
CA LEU A 295 6.14 -15.32 0.84
C LEU A 295 7.64 -15.47 0.56
N GLU A 296 8.32 -14.42 0.07
CA GLU A 296 9.76 -14.44 -0.18
C GLU A 296 10.53 -14.57 1.14
N SER A 297 10.95 -15.79 1.48
CA SER A 297 11.54 -16.07 2.79
C SER A 297 12.93 -15.47 3.01
N SER A 298 13.64 -15.02 1.97
CA SER A 298 14.98 -14.45 2.13
C SER A 298 14.99 -13.02 2.70
N LEU A 299 13.86 -12.31 2.66
CA LEU A 299 13.76 -10.94 3.14
C LEU A 299 13.35 -10.88 4.63
N PRO A 300 14.03 -10.11 5.48
CA PRO A 300 13.62 -9.96 6.88
C PRO A 300 12.19 -9.45 7.04
N ILE A 301 11.78 -8.47 6.23
CA ILE A 301 10.47 -7.81 6.38
C ILE A 301 9.30 -8.74 6.04
N THR A 302 9.46 -9.68 5.12
CA THR A 302 8.42 -10.65 4.76
C THR A 302 8.25 -11.70 5.86
N GLN A 303 9.34 -12.10 6.52
CA GLN A 303 9.28 -12.99 7.68
C GLN A 303 8.56 -12.31 8.85
N GLU A 304 8.90 -11.05 9.13
CA GLU A 304 8.22 -10.24 10.15
C GLU A 304 6.74 -10.05 9.83
N PHE A 305 6.42 -9.72 8.57
CA PHE A 305 5.04 -9.59 8.11
C PHE A 305 4.23 -10.87 8.29
N GLN A 306 4.77 -12.02 7.89
CA GLN A 306 4.08 -13.30 8.02
C GLN A 306 3.81 -13.65 9.49
N ALA A 307 4.80 -13.44 10.37
CA ALA A 307 4.65 -13.68 11.80
C ALA A 307 3.63 -12.74 12.44
N ASP A 308 3.69 -11.44 12.13
CA ASP A 308 2.80 -10.44 12.69
C ASP A 308 1.36 -10.59 12.16
N LEU A 309 1.19 -10.93 10.88
CA LEU A 309 -0.12 -11.21 10.31
C LEU A 309 -0.76 -12.42 11.00
N HIS A 310 0.00 -13.49 11.19
CA HIS A 310 -0.50 -14.69 11.89
C HIS A 310 -0.84 -14.40 13.35
N ALA A 311 -0.04 -13.58 14.03
CA ALA A 311 -0.29 -13.15 15.41
C ALA A 311 -1.47 -12.18 15.55
N TYR A 312 -1.79 -11.43 14.50
CA TYR A 312 -2.93 -10.53 14.43
C TYR A 312 -4.24 -11.28 14.11
N ASP A 313 -4.24 -12.10 13.07
CA ASP A 313 -5.38 -12.92 12.65
C ASP A 313 -4.90 -14.20 11.93
N PRO A 314 -4.95 -15.38 12.57
CA PRO A 314 -4.45 -16.63 12.00
C PRO A 314 -5.28 -17.13 10.80
N HIS A 315 -6.45 -16.55 10.52
CA HIS A 315 -7.28 -16.89 9.37
C HIS A 315 -6.91 -16.08 8.11
N ARG A 316 -6.08 -15.04 8.24
CA ARG A 316 -5.63 -14.23 7.10
C ARG A 316 -4.38 -14.85 6.47
N THR A 317 -4.36 -14.91 5.15
CA THR A 317 -3.20 -15.35 4.39
C THR A 317 -2.40 -14.16 3.86
N PRO A 318 -1.06 -14.21 3.87
CA PRO A 318 -0.21 -13.18 3.27
C PRO A 318 -0.60 -12.88 1.83
N ASN A 319 -0.74 -11.60 1.49
CA ASN A 319 -1.01 -11.15 0.13
C ASN A 319 -0.42 -9.75 -0.12
N PHE A 320 -0.29 -9.37 -1.39
CA PHE A 320 0.37 -8.12 -1.80
C PHE A 320 -0.25 -6.86 -1.18
N GLY A 321 -1.58 -6.77 -1.12
CA GLY A 321 -2.27 -5.59 -0.56
C GLY A 321 -2.07 -5.46 0.95
N SER A 322 -2.18 -6.57 1.69
CA SER A 322 -1.89 -6.59 3.13
C SER A 322 -0.42 -6.36 3.44
N PHE A 323 0.48 -6.82 2.58
CA PHE A 323 1.90 -6.57 2.75
C PHE A 323 2.25 -5.10 2.48
N GLU A 324 1.64 -4.46 1.48
CA GLU A 324 1.79 -3.02 1.24
C GLU A 324 1.30 -2.19 2.44
N GLY A 325 0.13 -2.52 2.99
CA GLY A 325 -0.39 -1.88 4.21
C GLY A 325 0.55 -2.05 5.41
N TYR A 326 1.12 -3.23 5.57
CA TYR A 326 2.10 -3.50 6.63
C TYR A 326 3.37 -2.67 6.43
N ILE A 327 3.93 -2.60 5.22
CA ILE A 327 5.11 -1.77 4.92
C ILE A 327 4.83 -0.29 5.21
N ALA A 328 3.67 0.23 4.79
CA ALA A 328 3.27 1.61 5.09
C ALA A 328 3.32 1.88 6.60
N THR A 329 2.76 0.98 7.43
CA THR A 329 2.81 1.17 8.88
C THR A 329 4.19 1.05 9.47
N ARG A 330 5.06 0.18 8.93
CA ARG A 330 6.46 0.08 9.36
C ARG A 330 7.22 1.39 9.12
N ILE A 331 6.99 2.04 7.97
CA ILE A 331 7.53 3.38 7.67
C ILE A 331 7.00 4.41 8.67
N LEU A 332 5.68 4.44 8.90
CA LEU A 332 5.04 5.38 9.83
C LEU A 332 5.57 5.21 11.26
N VAL A 333 5.64 3.98 11.75
CA VAL A 333 6.17 3.65 13.10
C VAL A 333 7.62 4.11 13.22
N GLN A 334 8.46 3.86 12.22
CA GLN A 334 9.86 4.32 12.22
C GLN A 334 9.96 5.85 12.30
N ALA A 335 9.13 6.57 11.54
CA ALA A 335 9.08 8.03 11.58
C ALA A 335 8.65 8.56 12.96
N LEU A 336 7.56 8.00 13.51
CA LEU A 336 7.05 8.39 14.83
C LEU A 336 8.05 8.07 15.96
N LEU A 337 8.79 6.97 15.87
CA LEU A 337 9.86 6.62 16.80
C LEU A 337 11.07 7.55 16.67
N ASN A 338 11.39 8.06 15.48
CA ASN A 338 12.52 8.98 15.29
C ASN A 338 12.16 10.44 15.68
N ALA A 339 10.88 10.80 15.68
CA ALA A 339 10.42 12.15 16.01
C ALA A 339 10.19 12.39 17.51
N ASN A 340 10.30 13.65 17.93
CA ASN A 340 10.02 14.07 19.30
C ASN A 340 8.50 14.28 19.53
N HIS A 341 7.75 13.19 19.71
CA HIS A 341 6.32 13.19 20.04
C HIS A 341 5.44 14.09 19.15
N PRO A 342 5.33 13.80 17.84
CA PRO A 342 4.49 14.59 16.94
C PRO A 342 3.02 14.56 17.40
N ARG A 343 2.32 15.69 17.28
CA ARG A 343 0.94 15.91 17.71
C ARG A 343 0.06 16.48 16.61
N THR A 344 0.64 16.88 15.49
CA THR A 344 -0.08 17.40 14.32
C THR A 344 0.29 16.62 13.06
N SER A 345 -0.55 16.71 12.03
CA SER A 345 -0.25 16.14 10.71
C SER A 345 1.09 16.63 10.16
N GLN A 346 1.39 17.92 10.31
CA GLN A 346 2.61 18.54 9.80
C GLN A 346 3.85 18.02 10.53
N GLU A 347 3.76 17.75 11.83
CA GLU A 347 4.85 17.14 12.59
C GLU A 347 5.07 15.67 12.18
N VAL A 348 4.02 14.94 11.80
CA VAL A 348 4.15 13.58 11.24
C VAL A 348 4.73 13.61 9.82
N VAL A 349 4.31 14.55 8.96
CA VAL A 349 4.92 14.81 7.65
C VAL A 349 6.41 15.06 7.82
N SER A 350 6.78 15.99 8.71
CA SER A 350 8.17 16.30 8.98
C SER A 350 8.92 15.06 9.47
N ALA A 351 8.34 14.25 10.36
CA ALA A 351 8.95 13.01 10.81
C ALA A 351 9.24 12.02 9.67
N LEU A 352 8.30 11.89 8.71
CA LEU A 352 8.47 11.05 7.52
C LEU A 352 9.57 11.60 6.60
N GLU A 353 9.63 12.91 6.39
CA GLU A 353 10.67 13.56 5.58
C GLU A 353 12.07 13.47 6.21
N HIS A 354 12.17 13.40 7.54
CA HIS A 354 13.45 13.25 8.24
C HIS A 354 13.99 11.82 8.21
N LEU A 355 13.27 10.85 7.66
CA LEU A 355 13.77 9.49 7.49
C LEU A 355 14.97 9.43 6.53
N GLY A 356 15.06 10.32 5.54
CA GLY A 356 16.12 10.30 4.55
C GLY A 356 16.14 8.99 3.77
N THR A 357 17.30 8.35 3.67
CA THR A 357 17.43 6.98 3.16
C THR A 357 17.41 6.01 4.33
N PHE A 358 16.54 5.01 4.29
CA PHE A 358 16.35 4.06 5.39
C PHE A 358 16.05 2.65 4.86
N ASP A 359 16.31 1.66 5.69
CA ASP A 359 16.11 0.25 5.35
C ASP A 359 15.07 -0.38 6.29
N LEU A 360 14.17 -1.16 5.73
CA LEU A 360 13.16 -1.94 6.47
C LEU A 360 13.35 -3.45 6.29
N GLY A 361 14.43 -3.90 5.65
CA GLY A 361 14.65 -5.30 5.28
C GLY A 361 14.04 -5.68 3.93
N LEU A 362 13.93 -4.70 3.02
CA LEU A 362 13.59 -4.90 1.61
C LEU A 362 14.87 -5.15 0.79
N GLU A 363 14.72 -5.55 -0.47
CA GLU A 363 15.86 -5.71 -1.41
C GLU A 363 16.63 -4.41 -1.65
N HIS A 364 15.93 -3.27 -1.55
CA HIS A 364 16.47 -1.95 -1.79
C HIS A 364 16.06 -0.98 -0.67
N PRO A 365 16.96 -0.05 -0.28
CA PRO A 365 16.62 0.97 0.69
C PRO A 365 15.53 1.91 0.14
N LEU A 366 14.71 2.41 1.05
CA LEU A 366 13.66 3.38 0.77
C LEU A 366 14.17 4.80 0.99
N ARG A 367 13.52 5.79 0.38
CA ARG A 367 13.90 7.20 0.55
C ARG A 367 12.70 8.13 0.69
N LEU A 368 12.66 8.89 1.79
CA LEU A 368 11.70 9.96 2.01
C LEU A 368 12.40 11.23 2.49
N ASN A 369 12.12 12.37 1.87
CA ASN A 369 12.57 13.71 2.29
C ASN A 369 11.70 14.80 1.64
N ALA A 370 11.94 16.06 1.98
CA ALA A 370 11.16 17.21 1.48
C ALA A 370 11.07 17.33 -0.06
N SER A 371 11.97 16.70 -0.82
CA SER A 371 11.90 16.65 -2.29
C SER A 371 11.52 15.26 -2.85
N HIS A 372 11.43 14.23 -1.99
CA HIS A 372 11.14 12.86 -2.37
C HIS A 372 10.01 12.31 -1.50
N HIS A 373 8.77 12.39 -2.00
CA HIS A 373 7.56 11.87 -1.34
C HIS A 373 7.08 10.54 -1.96
N GLN A 374 7.99 9.77 -2.54
CA GLN A 374 7.74 8.40 -2.99
C GLN A 374 8.89 7.52 -2.47
N ALA A 375 8.57 6.62 -1.55
CA ALA A 375 9.57 5.84 -0.82
C ALA A 375 10.26 4.78 -1.69
N SER A 376 9.49 4.15 -2.60
CA SER A 376 9.93 3.08 -3.50
C SER A 376 9.60 3.40 -4.95
N HIS A 377 10.53 3.08 -5.83
CA HIS A 377 10.38 3.12 -7.29
C HIS A 377 10.45 1.70 -7.89
N GLN A 378 10.45 0.67 -7.04
CA GLN A 378 10.65 -0.71 -7.46
C GLN A 378 9.34 -1.32 -7.97
N VAL A 379 9.47 -2.09 -9.05
CA VAL A 379 8.38 -2.84 -9.68
C VAL A 379 8.83 -4.29 -9.81
N TRP A 380 8.11 -5.19 -9.14
CA TRP A 380 8.32 -6.63 -9.28
C TRP A 380 7.31 -7.18 -10.28
N ALA A 381 7.69 -8.17 -11.08
CA ALA A 381 6.75 -8.86 -11.95
C ALA A 381 6.38 -10.22 -11.36
N THR A 382 5.12 -10.59 -11.54
CA THR A 382 4.57 -11.90 -11.17
C THR A 382 3.75 -12.44 -12.32
N ARG A 383 3.49 -13.74 -12.35
CA ARG A 383 2.56 -14.36 -13.30
C ARG A 383 1.60 -15.30 -12.61
N LEU A 384 0.46 -15.52 -13.25
CA LEU A 384 -0.46 -16.59 -12.87
C LEU A 384 0.05 -17.91 -13.42
N GLN A 385 0.13 -18.92 -12.55
CA GLN A 385 0.41 -20.29 -12.94
C GLN A 385 -0.29 -21.25 -11.98
N ASN A 386 -1.10 -22.16 -12.52
CA ASN A 386 -1.82 -23.17 -11.75
C ASN A 386 -2.67 -22.58 -10.59
N GLY A 387 -3.23 -21.38 -10.78
CA GLY A 387 -4.06 -20.71 -9.77
C GLY A 387 -3.26 -19.98 -8.69
N HIS A 388 -1.94 -19.94 -8.82
CA HIS A 388 -1.05 -19.21 -7.91
C HIS A 388 -0.43 -18.00 -8.61
N VAL A 389 -0.16 -16.95 -7.83
CA VAL A 389 0.67 -15.83 -8.24
C VAL A 389 2.11 -16.18 -7.86
N ILE A 390 3.01 -16.27 -8.84
CA ILE A 390 4.42 -16.59 -8.61
C ILE A 390 5.33 -15.49 -9.16
N PRO A 391 6.57 -15.32 -8.65
CA PRO A 391 7.55 -14.41 -9.24
C PRO A 391 7.74 -14.67 -10.73
N PHE A 392 8.00 -13.59 -11.49
CA PHE A 392 8.27 -13.64 -12.92
C PHE A 392 9.43 -12.71 -13.25
N HIS A 393 10.36 -13.19 -14.07
CA HIS A 393 11.46 -12.38 -14.57
C HIS A 393 11.23 -12.05 -16.04
N TRP A 394 11.39 -10.78 -16.41
CA TRP A 394 11.09 -10.32 -17.76
C TRP A 394 11.85 -11.05 -18.88
N HIS A 395 13.03 -11.63 -18.60
CA HIS A 395 13.78 -12.43 -19.58
C HIS A 395 13.08 -13.75 -19.96
N GLU A 396 12.12 -14.23 -19.16
CA GLU A 396 11.30 -15.42 -19.44
C GLU A 396 10.14 -15.10 -20.41
N LEU A 397 9.88 -13.82 -20.71
CA LEU A 397 8.79 -13.37 -21.58
C LEU A 397 8.76 -14.06 -22.97
N PRO A 398 9.89 -14.29 -23.67
CA PRO A 398 9.86 -14.96 -24.97
C PRO A 398 9.34 -16.40 -24.89
N GLU A 399 9.54 -17.10 -23.77
CA GLU A 399 9.02 -18.46 -23.57
C GLU A 399 7.51 -18.44 -23.40
N LEU A 400 6.99 -17.48 -22.63
CA LEU A 400 5.56 -17.29 -22.42
C LEU A 400 4.83 -16.93 -23.73
N LEU A 401 5.48 -16.18 -24.62
CA LEU A 401 4.94 -15.83 -25.93
C LEU A 401 4.94 -17.01 -26.91
N LYS A 402 5.90 -17.94 -26.82
CA LYS A 402 6.06 -19.10 -27.71
C LYS A 402 5.08 -20.26 -27.49
N GLY A 403 4.43 -20.35 -26.33
CA GLY A 403 3.52 -21.46 -26.00
C GLY A 403 2.19 -21.44 -26.75
N SER A 404 2.19 -21.03 -28.02
CA SER A 404 1.03 -20.88 -28.92
C SER A 404 0.99 -21.99 -29.96
#